data_AF-A0A3C0QY69-F1
#
_entry.id   AF-A0A3C0QY69-F1
#
_cell.length_a   1.000
_cell.length_b   1.000
_cell.length_c   1.000
_cell.angle_alpha   90.00
_cell.angle_beta   90.00
_cell.angle_gamma   90.00
#
_symmetry.space_group_name_H-M   'P 1'
#
loop_
_entity.id
_entity.type
_entity.pdbx_description
1 polymer ?
#
loop_
_entity_poly.entity_id
_entity_poly.type
_entity_poly.pdbx_seq_one_letter_code
_entity_poly.pdbx_strand_id
1 'polypeptide(L)'
;MRIIATLLFVLLVFSGLLGHSQDRLTGRAFATRSEVIAQNGMAATSHPLATQIAIDILQKGGTAVDAAIAANAALGLMEPTGCGIGGDLLAIIWCSETRKLYGLNASGRSPKSLTREHFLEKGYQMIPQRGPLSVSVPGAVDGWFEMHRKFGRLPMSDILQPSIDYAINGFPVTELIAYLFQRSAGILGRFPNFKETFMPNGRMPRKGEIFRNPLLANTYKILATQGRDAFYKGEIAKVIDKFMRENGGFLTLDDLANHQSEWIEPVSTNYRGYDVWQLPPNSQGIAVLQMLNILEGFDIASMDIFSPEYIHLLVEAKKLAFEDRAKYYADMNFNTIPVEWLISEEYAAQRRKL
;
A
#
# COMPACT_ATOMS: atom_id res chain seq x y z
N MET A 1 -8.47 9.39 -60.24
CA MET A 1 -9.67 9.52 -59.37
C MET A 1 -10.15 8.19 -58.78
N ARG A 2 -10.41 7.14 -59.58
CA ARG A 2 -10.93 5.86 -59.05
C ARG A 2 -10.02 5.19 -58.00
N ILE A 3 -8.71 5.16 -58.21
CA ILE A 3 -7.76 4.53 -57.26
C ILE A 3 -7.72 5.26 -55.92
N ILE A 4 -7.78 6.61 -55.93
CA ILE A 4 -7.79 7.43 -54.70
C ILE A 4 -9.09 7.22 -53.93
N ALA A 5 -10.23 7.13 -54.62
CA ALA A 5 -11.52 6.85 -53.98
C ALA A 5 -11.56 5.44 -53.35
N THR A 6 -10.97 4.43 -54.01
CA THR A 6 -10.86 3.08 -53.44
C THR A 6 -9.93 3.04 -52.23
N LEU A 7 -8.79 3.76 -52.26
CA LEU A 7 -7.88 3.87 -51.12
C LEU A 7 -8.51 4.59 -49.92
N LEU A 8 -9.27 5.67 -50.16
CA LEU A 8 -10.03 6.37 -49.12
C LEU A 8 -11.14 5.50 -48.53
N PHE A 9 -11.83 4.70 -49.35
CA PHE A 9 -12.85 3.78 -48.87
C PHE A 9 -12.26 2.65 -48.03
N VAL A 10 -11.11 2.09 -48.42
CA VAL A 10 -10.38 1.08 -47.62
C VAL A 10 -9.86 1.69 -46.31
N LEU A 11 -9.34 2.93 -46.32
CA LEU A 11 -8.93 3.64 -45.11
C LEU A 11 -10.11 3.94 -44.18
N LEU A 12 -11.30 4.25 -44.71
CA LEU A 12 -12.54 4.45 -43.95
C LEU A 12 -13.09 3.15 -43.34
N VAL A 13 -12.96 2.03 -44.06
CA VAL A 13 -13.35 0.70 -43.54
C VAL A 13 -12.38 0.23 -42.44
N PHE A 14 -11.09 0.55 -42.55
CA PHE A 14 -10.09 0.22 -41.52
C PHE A 14 -10.07 1.22 -40.34
N SER A 15 -10.47 2.48 -40.51
CA SER A 15 -10.58 3.44 -39.42
C SER A 15 -11.85 3.26 -38.58
N GLY A 16 -12.91 2.68 -39.16
CA GLY A 16 -14.11 2.24 -38.44
C GLY A 16 -13.89 0.97 -37.60
N LEU A 17 -12.80 0.24 -37.87
CA LEU A 17 -12.28 -0.83 -37.02
C LEU A 17 -11.22 -0.27 -36.08
N LEU A 18 -11.61 0.73 -35.27
CA LEU A 18 -11.07 0.81 -33.92
C LEU A 18 -11.54 -0.46 -33.21
N GLY A 19 -10.83 -1.55 -33.46
CA GLY A 19 -11.07 -2.84 -32.82
C GLY A 19 -10.93 -2.62 -31.32
N HIS A 20 -12.06 -2.47 -30.64
CA HIS A 20 -12.11 -2.64 -29.21
C HIS A 20 -11.52 -4.02 -28.94
N SER A 21 -10.39 -4.10 -28.25
CA SER A 21 -9.65 -5.36 -28.14
C SER A 21 -10.37 -6.42 -27.30
N GLN A 22 -11.63 -6.19 -26.95
CA GLN A 22 -12.44 -6.99 -26.04
C GLN A 22 -13.92 -6.90 -26.42
N ASP A 23 -14.48 -8.04 -26.84
CA ASP A 23 -15.93 -8.21 -27.01
C ASP A 23 -16.59 -8.23 -25.63
N ARG A 24 -17.23 -7.13 -25.23
CA ARG A 24 -18.03 -7.06 -24.01
C ARG A 24 -19.47 -6.72 -24.35
N LEU A 25 -20.40 -7.62 -24.01
CA LEU A 25 -21.83 -7.45 -24.27
C LEU A 25 -22.50 -6.40 -23.38
N THR A 26 -21.96 -6.15 -22.18
CA THR A 26 -22.53 -5.25 -21.18
C THR A 26 -21.44 -4.50 -20.41
N GLY A 27 -21.78 -3.34 -19.83
CA GLY A 27 -20.86 -2.55 -19.01
C GLY A 27 -20.00 -1.56 -19.82
N ARG A 28 -18.90 -1.09 -19.23
CA ARG A 28 -18.00 -0.11 -19.85
C ARG A 28 -17.03 -0.80 -20.81
N ALA A 29 -16.87 -0.26 -22.02
CA ALA A 29 -16.01 -0.83 -23.06
C ALA A 29 -14.51 -0.91 -22.68
N PHE A 30 -14.06 -0.16 -21.67
CA PHE A 30 -12.69 -0.22 -21.15
C PHE A 30 -12.48 -1.27 -20.05
N ALA A 31 -13.55 -1.92 -19.55
CA ALA A 31 -13.46 -2.87 -18.46
C ALA A 31 -13.10 -4.28 -18.99
N THR A 32 -12.06 -4.89 -18.44
CA THR A 32 -11.43 -6.09 -19.03
C THR A 32 -11.95 -7.44 -18.52
N ARG A 33 -12.71 -7.46 -17.42
CA ARG A 33 -13.30 -8.67 -16.84
C ARG A 33 -14.64 -8.38 -16.16
N SER A 34 -15.49 -9.38 -15.98
CA SER A 34 -16.68 -9.24 -15.13
C SER A 34 -16.27 -8.99 -13.69
N GLU A 35 -17.06 -8.18 -13.00
CA GLU A 35 -16.96 -8.00 -11.56
C GLU A 35 -17.23 -9.32 -10.82
N VAL A 36 -16.57 -9.52 -9.69
CA VAL A 36 -16.86 -10.62 -8.78
C VAL A 36 -18.02 -10.19 -7.89
N ILE A 37 -19.04 -11.04 -7.74
CA ILE A 37 -20.23 -10.80 -6.91
C ILE A 37 -20.32 -11.93 -5.88
N ALA A 38 -20.54 -11.59 -4.61
CA ALA A 38 -20.61 -12.54 -3.50
C ALA A 38 -21.67 -12.15 -2.47
N GLN A 39 -22.25 -13.13 -1.77
CA GLN A 39 -23.29 -12.90 -0.76
C GLN A 39 -22.75 -12.81 0.67
N ASN A 40 -21.62 -13.45 0.98
CA ASN A 40 -21.16 -13.64 2.37
C ASN A 40 -19.90 -12.83 2.72
N GLY A 41 -18.97 -12.70 1.77
CA GLY A 41 -17.70 -12.03 2.00
C GLY A 41 -16.91 -11.91 0.69
N MET A 42 -15.99 -10.96 0.66
CA MET A 42 -15.15 -10.68 -0.50
C MET A 42 -13.78 -10.18 -0.03
N ALA A 43 -12.74 -10.54 -0.77
CA ALA A 43 -11.41 -9.98 -0.62
C ALA A 43 -10.89 -9.56 -2.00
N ALA A 44 -10.11 -8.49 -2.03
CA ALA A 44 -9.45 -8.01 -3.24
C ALA A 44 -8.03 -7.60 -2.89
N THR A 45 -7.05 -8.26 -3.51
CA THR A 45 -5.62 -7.97 -3.36
C THR A 45 -4.94 -7.95 -4.73
N SER A 46 -3.69 -7.49 -4.79
CA SER A 46 -2.86 -7.52 -6.01
C SER A 46 -2.45 -8.94 -6.42
N HIS A 47 -2.52 -9.91 -5.51
CA HIS A 47 -2.05 -11.28 -5.72
C HIS A 47 -3.18 -12.32 -5.54
N PRO A 48 -3.51 -13.13 -6.57
CA PRO A 48 -4.60 -14.10 -6.48
C PRO A 48 -4.49 -15.07 -5.29
N LEU A 49 -3.28 -15.58 -4.98
CA LEU A 49 -3.08 -16.45 -3.81
C LEU A 49 -3.33 -15.72 -2.48
N ALA A 50 -2.96 -14.44 -2.36
CA ALA A 50 -3.24 -13.67 -1.15
C ALA A 50 -4.74 -13.39 -1.00
N THR A 51 -5.45 -13.14 -2.11
CA THR A 51 -6.92 -13.06 -2.12
C THR A 51 -7.54 -14.38 -1.68
N GLN A 52 -7.06 -15.52 -2.19
CA GLN A 52 -7.55 -16.84 -1.80
C GLN A 52 -7.33 -17.10 -0.31
N ILE A 53 -6.14 -16.81 0.22
CA ILE A 53 -5.83 -16.94 1.66
C ILE A 53 -6.82 -16.12 2.51
N ALA A 54 -7.10 -14.87 2.13
CA ALA A 54 -8.10 -14.07 2.85
C ALA A 54 -9.50 -14.70 2.81
N ILE A 55 -9.93 -15.22 1.66
CA ILE A 55 -11.21 -15.91 1.51
C ILE A 55 -11.25 -17.17 2.40
N ASP A 56 -10.18 -17.96 2.43
CA ASP A 56 -10.09 -19.16 3.27
C ASP A 56 -10.19 -18.82 4.76
N ILE A 57 -9.60 -17.70 5.18
CA ILE A 57 -9.72 -17.19 6.56
C ILE A 57 -11.15 -16.75 6.88
N LEU A 58 -11.82 -16.06 5.96
CA LEU A 58 -13.26 -15.73 6.11
C LEU A 58 -14.12 -17.00 6.20
N GLN A 59 -13.84 -18.01 5.36
CA GLN A 59 -14.56 -19.29 5.37
C GLN A 59 -14.34 -20.09 6.67
N LYS A 60 -13.18 -19.93 7.32
CA LYS A 60 -12.90 -20.46 8.66
C LYS A 60 -13.60 -19.69 9.78
N GLY A 61 -14.40 -18.68 9.46
CA GLY A 61 -15.17 -17.88 10.41
C GLY A 61 -14.40 -16.67 10.99
N GLY A 62 -13.25 -16.34 10.42
CA GLY A 62 -12.48 -15.15 10.78
C GLY A 62 -13.16 -13.85 10.37
N THR A 63 -12.72 -12.74 10.97
CA THR A 63 -13.23 -11.41 10.64
C THR A 63 -12.56 -10.85 9.38
N ALA A 64 -13.08 -9.72 8.87
CA ALA A 64 -12.41 -8.97 7.81
C ALA A 64 -10.98 -8.54 8.21
N VAL A 65 -10.74 -8.29 9.50
CA VAL A 65 -9.40 -7.99 10.03
C VAL A 65 -8.50 -9.22 10.02
N ASP A 66 -8.99 -10.38 10.46
CA ASP A 66 -8.22 -11.63 10.39
C ASP A 66 -7.79 -11.93 8.94
N ALA A 67 -8.73 -11.80 8.00
CA ALA A 67 -8.49 -12.02 6.58
C ALA A 67 -7.51 -11.01 5.97
N ALA A 68 -7.61 -9.73 6.37
CA ALA A 68 -6.69 -8.68 5.92
C ALA A 68 -5.26 -8.91 6.42
N ILE A 69 -5.07 -9.36 7.67
CA ILE A 69 -3.75 -9.70 8.22
C ILE A 69 -3.15 -10.88 7.46
N ALA A 70 -3.93 -11.94 7.23
CA ALA A 70 -3.47 -13.11 6.48
C ALA A 70 -3.05 -12.75 5.04
N ALA A 71 -3.85 -11.94 4.35
CA ALA A 71 -3.50 -11.43 3.02
C ALA A 71 -2.25 -10.56 3.05
N ASN A 72 -2.09 -9.66 4.03
CA ASN A 72 -0.93 -8.78 4.13
C ASN A 72 0.35 -9.57 4.39
N ALA A 73 0.31 -10.61 5.24
CA ALA A 73 1.42 -11.53 5.44
C ALA A 73 1.79 -12.27 4.15
N ALA A 74 0.79 -12.75 3.40
CA ALA A 74 1.04 -13.42 2.13
C ALA A 74 1.64 -12.47 1.08
N LEU A 75 1.16 -11.22 1.00
CA LEU A 75 1.71 -10.19 0.13
C LEU A 75 3.15 -9.82 0.53
N GLY A 76 3.46 -9.75 1.83
CA GLY A 76 4.82 -9.53 2.31
C GLY A 76 5.81 -10.62 1.88
N LEU A 77 5.32 -11.84 1.61
CA LEU A 77 6.11 -12.94 1.05
C LEU A 77 6.13 -12.91 -0.49
N MET A 78 4.97 -12.73 -1.12
CA MET A 78 4.76 -12.94 -2.56
C MET A 78 5.04 -11.70 -3.41
N GLU A 79 4.87 -10.51 -2.83
CA GLU A 79 5.10 -9.21 -3.45
C GLU A 79 6.01 -8.32 -2.59
N PRO A 80 7.22 -8.79 -2.17
CA PRO A 80 8.07 -8.09 -1.19
C PRO A 80 8.70 -6.79 -1.73
N THR A 81 8.31 -6.37 -2.94
CA THR A 81 8.73 -5.11 -3.57
C THR A 81 7.85 -3.92 -3.17
N GLY A 82 6.68 -4.17 -2.57
CA GLY A 82 5.74 -3.13 -2.14
C GLY A 82 5.05 -3.38 -0.80
N CYS A 83 5.32 -4.51 -0.13
CA CYS A 83 4.69 -4.88 1.13
C CYS A 83 5.66 -5.72 2.00
N GLY A 84 5.53 -5.67 3.33
CA GLY A 84 6.24 -6.55 4.23
C GLY A 84 6.23 -6.11 5.70
N ILE A 85 6.57 -7.03 6.60
CA ILE A 85 6.66 -6.76 8.05
C ILE A 85 7.75 -5.78 8.45
N GLY A 86 8.66 -5.45 7.53
CA GLY A 86 9.68 -4.42 7.70
C GLY A 86 9.20 -3.00 7.33
N GLY A 87 7.91 -2.82 6.99
CA GLY A 87 7.34 -1.53 6.64
C GLY A 87 6.24 -1.07 7.60
N ASP A 88 5.38 -0.20 7.10
CA ASP A 88 4.28 0.44 7.82
C ASP A 88 2.92 -0.15 7.46
N LEU A 89 1.89 0.15 8.27
CA LEU A 89 0.51 -0.19 7.98
C LEU A 89 -0.42 0.98 8.28
N LEU A 90 -1.37 1.23 7.38
CA LEU A 90 -2.47 2.17 7.56
C LEU A 90 -3.78 1.42 7.30
N ALA A 91 -4.78 1.60 8.17
CA ALA A 91 -6.07 0.93 8.01
C ALA A 91 -7.25 1.86 8.30
N ILE A 92 -8.31 1.70 7.51
CA ILE A 92 -9.65 2.24 7.78
C ILE A 92 -10.56 1.03 7.96
N ILE A 93 -11.21 0.95 9.12
CA ILE A 93 -11.98 -0.23 9.54
C ILE A 93 -13.38 0.21 9.93
N TRP A 94 -14.39 -0.29 9.22
CA TRP A 94 -15.77 -0.17 9.65
C TRP A 94 -16.12 -1.36 10.55
N CYS A 95 -16.56 -1.09 11.78
CA CYS A 95 -17.07 -2.11 12.68
C CYS A 95 -18.59 -2.08 12.69
N SER A 96 -19.23 -3.14 12.21
CA SER A 96 -20.69 -3.24 12.16
C SER A 96 -21.34 -3.29 13.55
N GLU A 97 -20.66 -3.89 14.52
CA GLU A 97 -21.15 -4.03 15.91
C GLU A 97 -21.26 -2.67 16.60
N THR A 98 -20.23 -1.83 16.46
CA THR A 98 -20.23 -0.48 17.05
C THR A 98 -20.82 0.58 16.13
N ARG A 99 -21.00 0.27 14.84
CA ARG A 99 -21.38 1.20 13.77
C ARG A 99 -20.47 2.43 13.71
N LYS A 100 -19.17 2.19 13.88
CA LYS A 100 -18.13 3.23 13.86
C LYS A 100 -17.04 2.91 12.85
N LEU A 101 -16.49 3.97 12.28
CA LEU A 101 -15.27 3.93 11.50
C LEU A 101 -14.08 4.14 12.43
N TYR A 102 -13.02 3.37 12.24
CA TYR A 102 -11.77 3.50 12.97
C TYR A 102 -10.61 3.68 12.00
N GLY A 103 -9.71 4.60 12.31
CA GLY A 103 -8.42 4.73 11.65
C GLY A 103 -7.31 4.14 12.49
N LEU A 104 -6.37 3.44 11.85
CA LEU A 104 -5.13 3.02 12.48
C LEU A 104 -3.95 3.55 11.67
N ASN A 105 -3.05 4.24 12.37
CA ASN A 105 -1.74 4.61 11.87
C ASN A 105 -0.66 3.78 12.56
N ALA A 106 -0.17 2.77 11.88
CA ALA A 106 0.95 1.94 12.31
C ALA A 106 2.19 2.28 11.46
N SER A 107 2.47 3.57 11.28
CA SER A 107 3.71 4.04 10.66
C SER A 107 4.85 4.19 11.68
N GLY A 108 6.04 3.86 11.22
CA GLY A 108 7.27 3.91 11.97
C GLY A 108 7.77 5.30 12.27
N ARG A 109 8.26 5.50 13.49
CA ARG A 109 9.05 6.70 13.84
C ARG A 109 10.47 6.56 13.34
N SER A 110 11.11 7.68 13.00
CA SER A 110 12.55 7.72 12.76
C SER A 110 13.31 7.31 14.03
N PRO A 111 14.50 6.69 13.90
CA PRO A 111 15.33 6.39 15.07
C PRO A 111 15.62 7.64 15.89
N LYS A 112 15.53 7.54 17.22
CA LYS A 112 15.66 8.67 18.15
C LYS A 112 17.00 9.39 18.04
N SER A 113 18.06 8.65 17.71
CA SER A 113 19.43 9.16 17.58
C SER A 113 19.75 9.77 16.21
N LEU A 114 18.86 9.62 15.22
CA LEU A 114 19.07 10.11 13.86
C LEU A 114 18.55 11.54 13.72
N THR A 115 19.46 12.50 13.59
CA THR A 115 19.13 13.92 13.50
C THR A 115 19.23 14.46 12.07
N ARG A 116 18.59 15.61 11.81
CA ARG A 116 18.74 16.32 10.54
C ARG A 116 20.18 16.75 10.31
N GLU A 117 20.87 17.19 11.37
CA GLU A 117 22.25 17.64 11.35
C GLU A 117 23.18 16.52 10.85
N HIS A 118 22.94 15.26 11.24
CA HIS A 118 23.69 14.12 10.74
C HIS A 118 23.65 14.03 9.21
N PHE A 119 22.48 14.23 8.60
CA PHE A 119 22.35 14.23 7.14
C PHE A 119 23.13 15.38 6.49
N LEU A 120 23.03 16.58 7.06
CA LEU A 120 23.71 17.77 6.54
C LEU A 120 25.23 17.65 6.64
N GLU A 121 25.77 17.17 7.77
CA GLU A 121 27.20 16.94 8.00
C GLU A 121 27.77 15.91 7.02
N LYS A 122 26.97 14.93 6.60
CA LYS A 122 27.32 13.93 5.58
C LYS A 122 27.07 14.41 4.15
N GLY A 123 26.63 15.66 3.96
CA GLY A 123 26.40 16.27 2.66
C GLY A 123 25.12 15.80 1.95
N TYR A 124 24.19 15.17 2.65
CA TYR A 124 22.91 14.78 2.08
C TYR A 124 21.99 15.99 1.91
N GLN A 125 21.42 16.13 0.71
CA GLN A 125 20.38 17.12 0.41
C GLN A 125 18.96 16.59 0.66
N MET A 126 18.82 15.27 0.74
CA MET A 126 17.57 14.56 1.01
C MET A 126 17.86 13.21 1.66
N ILE A 127 16.86 12.65 2.35
CA ILE A 127 16.96 11.28 2.89
C ILE A 127 17.26 10.32 1.73
N PRO A 128 18.31 9.49 1.82
CA PRO A 128 18.67 8.57 0.75
C PRO A 128 17.56 7.55 0.53
N GLN A 129 17.22 7.24 -0.72
CA GLN A 129 16.13 6.31 -1.01
C GLN A 129 16.40 4.86 -0.56
N ARG A 130 17.66 4.51 -0.25
CA ARG A 130 18.10 3.12 -0.01
C ARG A 130 19.17 3.07 1.05
N GLY A 131 19.21 1.94 1.74
CA GLY A 131 20.17 1.67 2.80
C GLY A 131 19.59 2.01 4.17
N PRO A 132 20.40 1.87 5.22
CA PRO A 132 19.89 1.85 6.58
C PRO A 132 19.48 3.24 7.10
N LEU A 133 19.93 4.34 6.46
CA LEU A 133 19.58 5.70 6.87
C LEU A 133 18.11 6.08 6.58
N SER A 134 17.41 5.33 5.74
CA SER A 134 16.00 5.57 5.43
C SER A 134 15.04 4.60 6.11
N VAL A 135 15.54 3.76 7.00
CA VAL A 135 14.74 2.79 7.74
C VAL A 135 14.21 3.42 9.02
N SER A 136 12.89 3.57 9.11
CA SER A 136 12.15 3.85 10.33
C SER A 136 11.85 2.56 11.10
N VAL A 137 11.31 2.68 12.32
CA VAL A 137 10.83 1.52 13.07
C VAL A 137 9.68 0.83 12.33
N PRO A 138 9.76 -0.45 11.91
CA PRO A 138 8.65 -1.09 11.21
C PRO A 138 7.37 -1.16 12.05
N GLY A 139 6.25 -0.63 11.55
CA GLY A 139 4.98 -0.61 12.27
C GLY A 139 3.96 -1.67 11.86
N ALA A 140 4.15 -2.36 10.72
CA ALA A 140 3.17 -3.30 10.18
C ALA A 140 2.78 -4.42 11.18
N VAL A 141 3.75 -4.98 11.90
CA VAL A 141 3.51 -6.06 12.88
C VAL A 141 2.68 -5.55 14.05
N ASP A 142 3.05 -4.41 14.62
CA ASP A 142 2.26 -3.79 15.69
C ASP A 142 0.83 -3.52 15.21
N GLY A 143 0.68 -2.98 14.00
CA GLY A 143 -0.63 -2.75 13.39
C GLY A 143 -1.47 -4.03 13.27
N TRP A 144 -0.88 -5.16 12.88
CA TRP A 144 -1.59 -6.44 12.84
C TRP A 144 -2.11 -6.83 14.23
N PHE A 145 -1.25 -6.79 15.25
CA PHE A 145 -1.64 -7.18 16.60
C PHE A 145 -2.63 -6.21 17.24
N GLU A 146 -2.54 -4.90 16.96
CA GLU A 146 -3.50 -3.91 17.43
C GLU A 146 -4.88 -4.10 16.82
N MET A 147 -4.97 -4.27 15.49
CA MET A 147 -6.25 -4.56 14.83
C MET A 147 -6.82 -5.89 15.30
N HIS A 148 -5.99 -6.93 15.38
CA HIS A 148 -6.40 -8.27 15.82
C HIS A 148 -6.92 -8.26 17.26
N ARG A 149 -6.24 -7.56 18.17
CA ARG A 149 -6.67 -7.41 19.57
C ARG A 149 -8.06 -6.79 19.69
N LYS A 150 -8.42 -5.87 18.79
CA LYS A 150 -9.68 -5.12 18.85
C LYS A 150 -10.81 -5.77 18.03
N PHE A 151 -10.49 -6.40 16.91
CA PHE A 151 -11.46 -6.85 15.91
C PHE A 151 -11.21 -8.27 15.37
N GLY A 152 -10.15 -8.93 15.83
CA GLY A 152 -9.81 -10.28 15.43
C GLY A 152 -10.64 -11.34 16.15
N ARG A 153 -10.69 -12.53 15.56
CA ARG A 153 -11.42 -13.67 16.14
C ARG A 153 -10.59 -14.95 16.13
N LEU A 154 -9.92 -15.25 15.02
CA LEU A 154 -9.10 -16.46 14.93
C LEU A 154 -7.76 -16.30 15.66
N PRO A 155 -7.14 -17.38 16.16
CA PRO A 155 -5.77 -17.32 16.68
C PRO A 155 -4.79 -16.81 15.61
N MET A 156 -3.80 -16.01 16.02
CA MET A 156 -2.77 -15.50 15.10
C MET A 156 -1.98 -16.63 14.41
N SER A 157 -1.87 -17.80 15.06
CA SER A 157 -1.32 -19.01 14.44
C SER A 157 -2.06 -19.40 13.18
N ASP A 158 -3.39 -19.39 13.21
CA ASP A 158 -4.22 -19.83 12.09
C ASP A 158 -4.20 -18.80 10.96
N ILE A 159 -4.10 -17.51 11.32
CA ILE A 159 -4.00 -16.38 10.39
C ILE A 159 -2.67 -16.41 9.62
N LEU A 160 -1.55 -16.69 10.30
CA LEU A 160 -0.21 -16.67 9.70
C LEU A 160 0.19 -18.01 9.05
N GLN A 161 -0.46 -19.12 9.41
CA GLN A 161 -0.13 -20.46 8.91
C GLN A 161 -0.05 -20.56 7.38
N PRO A 162 -1.01 -20.02 6.59
CA PRO A 162 -0.94 -20.12 5.13
C PRO A 162 0.34 -19.49 4.57
N SER A 163 0.76 -18.34 5.10
CA SER A 163 1.98 -17.65 4.68
C SER A 163 3.23 -18.41 5.12
N ILE A 164 3.22 -19.05 6.29
CA ILE A 164 4.30 -19.95 6.74
C ILE A 164 4.45 -21.12 5.78
N ASP A 165 3.34 -21.76 5.37
CA ASP A 165 3.35 -22.91 4.46
C ASP A 165 3.86 -22.52 3.07
N TYR A 166 3.39 -21.41 2.51
CA TYR A 166 3.90 -20.90 1.23
C TYR A 166 5.36 -20.48 1.30
N ALA A 167 5.82 -19.94 2.42
CA ALA A 167 7.22 -19.55 2.59
C ALA A 167 8.16 -20.76 2.62
N ILE A 168 7.70 -21.91 3.15
CA ILE A 168 8.46 -23.18 3.21
C ILE A 168 8.37 -23.95 1.89
N ASN A 169 7.15 -24.21 1.41
CA ASN A 169 6.91 -25.06 0.25
C ASN A 169 7.20 -24.34 -1.06
N GLY A 170 7.00 -23.02 -1.05
CA GLY A 170 7.21 -22.10 -2.16
C GLY A 170 5.94 -21.81 -2.95
N PHE A 171 6.02 -20.80 -3.81
CA PHE A 171 4.95 -20.37 -4.70
C PHE A 171 5.52 -19.93 -6.05
N PRO A 172 4.74 -20.01 -7.14
CA PRO A 172 5.18 -19.55 -8.46
C PRO A 172 5.23 -18.02 -8.51
N VAL A 173 6.37 -17.46 -8.94
CA VAL A 173 6.53 -16.01 -9.06
C VAL A 173 5.71 -15.46 -10.22
N THR A 174 4.92 -14.41 -9.95
CA THR A 174 4.09 -13.74 -10.97
C THR A 174 4.92 -12.83 -11.88
N GLU A 175 4.36 -12.46 -13.03
CA GLU A 175 5.06 -11.69 -14.06
C GLU A 175 5.58 -10.34 -13.58
N LEU A 176 4.71 -9.53 -12.95
CA LEU A 176 5.08 -8.21 -12.46
C LEU A 176 6.16 -8.32 -11.37
N ILE A 177 6.03 -9.30 -10.47
CA ILE A 177 7.01 -9.50 -9.39
C ILE A 177 8.35 -9.97 -9.96
N ALA A 178 8.38 -10.88 -10.94
CA ALA A 178 9.61 -11.28 -11.62
C ALA A 178 10.33 -10.08 -12.27
N TYR A 179 9.57 -9.18 -12.90
CA TYR A 179 10.10 -7.94 -13.46
C TYR A 179 10.72 -7.03 -12.38
N LEU A 180 9.99 -6.79 -11.27
CA LEU A 180 10.48 -5.95 -10.18
C LEU A 180 11.67 -6.59 -9.45
N PHE A 181 11.66 -7.90 -9.27
CA PHE A 181 12.78 -8.68 -8.73
C PHE A 181 14.04 -8.46 -9.56
N GLN A 182 13.96 -8.65 -10.88
CA GLN A 182 15.11 -8.49 -11.76
C GLN A 182 15.70 -7.07 -11.69
N ARG A 183 14.86 -6.04 -11.57
CA ARG A 183 15.32 -4.66 -11.36
C ARG A 183 16.01 -4.47 -10.00
N SER A 184 15.49 -5.10 -8.95
CA SER A 184 16.05 -5.02 -7.61
C SER A 184 17.42 -5.65 -7.48
N ALA A 185 17.76 -6.68 -8.26
CA ALA A 185 19.05 -7.36 -8.18
C ALA A 185 20.27 -6.42 -8.29
N GLY A 186 20.28 -5.54 -9.30
CA GLY A 186 21.37 -4.59 -9.51
C GLY A 186 21.42 -3.44 -8.50
N ILE A 187 20.31 -3.21 -7.79
CA ILE A 187 20.13 -2.08 -6.88
C ILE A 187 20.40 -2.49 -5.43
N LEU A 188 19.85 -3.64 -5.02
CA LEU A 188 19.81 -4.12 -3.65
C LEU A 188 20.79 -5.27 -3.39
N GLY A 189 21.32 -5.93 -4.44
CA GLY A 189 22.25 -7.05 -4.30
C GLY A 189 23.59 -6.70 -3.64
N ARG A 190 23.85 -5.42 -3.36
CA ARG A 190 24.99 -4.95 -2.57
C ARG A 190 24.75 -5.00 -1.06
N PHE A 191 23.50 -5.09 -0.61
CA PHE A 191 23.17 -5.14 0.81
C PHE A 191 23.34 -6.56 1.34
N PRO A 192 23.79 -6.73 2.60
CA PRO A 192 23.98 -8.06 3.17
C PRO A 192 22.69 -8.86 3.21
N ASN A 193 22.79 -10.17 3.13
CA ASN A 193 21.69 -11.15 3.16
C ASN A 193 20.72 -11.09 1.97
N PHE A 194 20.80 -10.06 1.12
CA PHE A 194 19.88 -9.90 -0.01
C PHE A 194 20.05 -11.01 -1.04
N LYS A 195 21.30 -11.30 -1.44
CA LYS A 195 21.59 -12.31 -2.46
C LYS A 195 21.25 -13.70 -1.96
N GLU A 196 21.56 -14.00 -0.70
CA GLU A 196 21.30 -15.26 -0.03
C GLU A 196 19.79 -15.53 0.05
N THR A 197 18.99 -14.49 0.31
CA THR A 197 17.53 -14.61 0.46
C THR A 197 16.81 -14.63 -0.89
N PHE A 198 17.12 -13.69 -1.78
CA PHE A 198 16.34 -13.44 -2.99
C PHE A 198 16.99 -13.96 -4.27
N MET A 199 18.26 -14.37 -4.22
CA MET A 199 19.01 -14.90 -5.37
C MET A 199 19.63 -16.29 -5.08
N PRO A 200 18.86 -17.27 -4.57
CA PRO A 200 19.40 -18.56 -4.11
C PRO A 200 20.15 -19.34 -5.21
N ASN A 201 19.82 -19.08 -6.48
CA ASN A 201 20.48 -19.69 -7.65
C ASN A 201 21.45 -18.71 -8.34
N GLY A 202 22.01 -17.73 -7.61
CA GLY A 202 22.88 -16.68 -8.13
C GLY A 202 22.18 -15.61 -8.98
N ARG A 203 20.86 -15.71 -9.13
CA ARG A 203 20.00 -14.75 -9.83
C ARG A 203 18.62 -14.68 -9.19
N MET A 204 17.86 -13.63 -9.50
CA MET A 204 16.47 -13.53 -9.09
C MET A 204 15.62 -14.63 -9.77
N PRO A 205 14.56 -15.12 -9.09
CA PRO A 205 13.55 -15.98 -9.68
C PRO A 205 12.87 -15.33 -10.89
N ARG A 206 12.56 -16.14 -11.90
CA ARG A 206 11.80 -15.74 -13.09
C ARG A 206 10.32 -16.07 -12.92
N LYS A 207 9.49 -15.48 -13.80
CA LYS A 207 8.05 -15.80 -13.89
C LYS A 207 7.85 -17.32 -13.94
N GLY A 208 6.98 -17.84 -13.08
CA GLY A 208 6.63 -19.26 -12.96
C GLY A 208 7.61 -20.11 -12.15
N GLU A 209 8.82 -19.64 -11.85
CA GLU A 209 9.74 -20.37 -10.96
C GLU A 209 9.21 -20.35 -9.53
N ILE A 210 9.50 -21.43 -8.79
CA ILE A 210 9.11 -21.55 -7.39
C ILE A 210 10.12 -20.79 -6.52
N PHE A 211 9.63 -19.76 -5.83
CA PHE A 211 10.41 -19.04 -4.82
C PHE A 211 10.03 -19.51 -3.42
N ARG A 212 11.02 -19.59 -2.53
CA ARG A 212 10.88 -19.99 -1.12
C ARG A 212 11.61 -18.97 -0.24
N ASN A 213 11.07 -18.75 0.94
CA ASN A 213 11.71 -17.89 1.95
C ASN A 213 11.57 -18.51 3.35
N PRO A 214 12.33 -19.59 3.65
CA PRO A 214 12.26 -20.27 4.93
C PRO A 214 12.65 -19.38 6.12
N LEU A 215 13.46 -18.34 5.89
CA LEU A 215 13.81 -17.36 6.92
C LEU A 215 12.59 -16.54 7.35
N LEU A 216 11.80 -16.06 6.39
CA LEU A 216 10.54 -15.36 6.69
C LEU A 216 9.52 -16.30 7.34
N ALA A 217 9.47 -17.58 6.91
CA ALA A 217 8.62 -18.59 7.57
C ALA A 217 8.96 -18.73 9.06
N ASN A 218 10.24 -18.72 9.42
CA ASN A 218 10.68 -18.76 10.81
C ASN A 218 10.23 -17.52 11.58
N THR A 219 10.36 -16.34 11.00
CA THR A 219 9.86 -15.09 11.59
C THR A 219 8.35 -15.17 11.84
N TYR A 220 7.55 -15.62 10.88
CA TYR A 220 6.11 -15.78 11.06
C TYR A 220 5.74 -16.83 12.09
N LYS A 221 6.48 -17.94 12.21
CA LYS A 221 6.29 -18.92 13.30
C LYS A 221 6.53 -18.30 14.68
N ILE A 222 7.57 -17.47 14.80
CA ILE A 222 7.85 -16.75 16.05
C ILE A 222 6.69 -15.81 16.38
N LEU A 223 6.19 -15.02 15.42
CA LEU A 223 5.06 -14.11 15.64
C LEU A 223 3.77 -14.87 15.99
N ALA A 224 3.50 -15.98 15.31
CA ALA A 224 2.34 -16.85 15.58
C ALA A 224 2.32 -17.42 17.00
N THR A 225 3.49 -17.70 17.58
CA THR A 225 3.62 -18.41 18.86
C THR A 225 3.94 -17.49 20.04
N GLN A 226 4.73 -16.44 19.81
CA GLN A 226 5.23 -15.53 20.85
C GLN A 226 4.62 -14.13 20.76
N GLY A 227 3.85 -13.86 19.70
CA GLY A 227 3.12 -12.61 19.52
C GLY A 227 3.98 -11.41 19.16
N ARG A 228 3.37 -10.23 19.27
CA ARG A 228 3.93 -8.91 18.96
C ARG A 228 5.32 -8.68 19.56
N ASP A 229 5.47 -8.93 20.85
CA ASP A 229 6.68 -8.54 21.59
C ASP A 229 7.92 -9.34 21.16
N ALA A 230 7.75 -10.48 20.49
CA ALA A 230 8.86 -11.18 19.86
C ALA A 230 9.53 -10.35 18.75
N PHE A 231 8.77 -9.50 18.05
CA PHE A 231 9.29 -8.58 17.02
C PHE A 231 9.99 -7.35 17.61
N TYR A 232 9.41 -6.76 18.66
CA TYR A 232 9.80 -5.44 19.17
C TYR A 232 10.74 -5.50 20.40
N LYS A 233 10.75 -6.61 21.12
CA LYS A 233 11.56 -6.80 22.34
C LYS A 233 12.33 -8.12 22.37
N GLY A 234 11.91 -9.09 21.56
CA GLY A 234 12.49 -10.42 21.48
C GLY A 234 13.73 -10.54 20.58
N GLU A 235 14.02 -11.76 20.15
CA GLU A 235 15.21 -12.06 19.34
C GLU A 235 15.20 -11.36 17.98
N ILE A 236 14.03 -11.15 17.37
CA ILE A 236 13.95 -10.42 16.09
C ILE A 236 14.42 -8.98 16.28
N ALA A 237 14.03 -8.32 17.38
CA ALA A 237 14.43 -6.96 17.67
C ALA A 237 15.96 -6.83 17.84
N LYS A 238 16.57 -7.79 18.56
CA LYS A 238 18.03 -7.86 18.75
C LYS A 238 18.77 -8.07 17.43
N VAL A 239 18.22 -8.89 16.52
CA VAL A 239 18.78 -9.11 15.19
C VAL A 239 18.71 -7.84 14.34
N ILE A 240 17.59 -7.10 14.40
CA ILE A 240 17.43 -5.83 13.69
C ILE A 240 18.42 -4.78 14.22
N ASP A 241 18.49 -4.57 15.54
CA ASP A 241 19.43 -3.65 16.20
C ASP A 241 20.88 -3.95 15.80
N LYS A 242 21.28 -5.22 15.90
CA LYS A 242 22.63 -5.67 15.51
C LYS A 242 22.91 -5.37 14.03
N PHE A 243 21.99 -5.74 13.13
CA PHE A 243 22.15 -5.51 11.70
C PHE A 243 22.31 -4.02 11.40
N MET A 244 21.50 -3.17 12.03
CA MET A 244 21.53 -1.73 11.82
C MET A 244 22.87 -1.15 12.28
N ARG A 245 23.32 -1.49 13.49
CA ARG A 245 24.64 -1.05 13.98
C ARG A 245 25.79 -1.48 13.08
N GLU A 246 25.78 -2.72 12.59
CA GLU A 246 26.84 -3.26 11.73
C GLU A 246 26.86 -2.64 10.32
N ASN A 247 25.76 -2.03 9.89
CA ASN A 247 25.61 -1.49 8.53
C ASN A 247 25.51 0.04 8.48
N GLY A 248 25.73 0.74 9.61
CA GLY A 248 25.66 2.21 9.67
C GLY A 248 24.23 2.76 9.74
N GLY A 249 23.30 1.96 10.27
CA GLY A 249 21.95 2.35 10.65
C GLY A 249 21.85 2.85 12.08
N PHE A 250 20.73 3.52 12.36
CA PHE A 250 20.47 4.18 13.64
C PHE A 250 19.37 3.54 14.47
N LEU A 251 18.58 2.63 13.87
CA LEU A 251 17.47 1.96 14.53
C LEU A 251 17.99 1.04 15.65
N THR A 252 17.57 1.31 16.88
CA THR A 252 18.00 0.58 18.07
C THR A 252 16.91 -0.35 18.63
N LEU A 253 17.31 -1.22 19.56
CA LEU A 253 16.38 -2.00 20.37
C LEU A 253 15.40 -1.10 21.17
N ASP A 254 15.86 0.06 21.67
CA ASP A 254 15.00 1.00 22.40
C ASP A 254 13.96 1.65 21.47
N ASP A 255 14.35 2.00 20.24
CA ASP A 255 13.41 2.51 19.23
C ASP A 255 12.31 1.48 18.90
N LEU A 256 12.70 0.20 18.76
CA LEU A 256 11.76 -0.90 18.52
C LEU A 256 10.84 -1.12 19.72
N ALA A 257 11.38 -1.19 20.93
CA ALA A 257 10.61 -1.48 22.14
C ALA A 257 9.56 -0.39 22.46
N ASN A 258 9.85 0.86 22.11
CA ASN A 258 8.97 2.01 22.34
C ASN A 258 7.95 2.24 21.20
N HIS A 259 7.99 1.46 20.12
CA HIS A 259 7.04 1.63 19.02
C HIS A 259 5.61 1.28 19.43
N GLN A 260 4.69 2.15 19.03
CA GLN A 260 3.25 1.97 19.16
C GLN A 260 2.53 2.61 17.98
N SER A 261 1.50 1.92 17.51
CA SER A 261 0.51 2.35 16.54
C SER A 261 -0.51 3.26 17.20
N GLU A 262 -1.08 4.15 16.42
CA GLU A 262 -2.02 5.16 16.90
C GLU A 262 -3.40 4.90 16.29
N TRP A 263 -4.39 4.71 17.17
CA TRP A 263 -5.80 4.77 16.76
C TRP A 263 -6.17 6.24 16.55
N ILE A 264 -6.49 6.59 15.32
CA ILE A 264 -6.75 7.97 14.89
C ILE A 264 -8.16 8.10 14.35
N GLU A 265 -8.74 9.28 14.49
CA GLU A 265 -10.05 9.59 13.89
C GLU A 265 -9.86 9.83 12.39
N PRO A 266 -10.52 9.04 11.51
CA PRO A 266 -10.55 9.33 10.08
C PRO A 266 -11.21 10.69 9.81
N VAL A 267 -10.83 11.34 8.73
CA VAL A 267 -11.43 12.58 8.26
C VAL A 267 -12.17 12.35 6.94
N SER A 268 -13.15 13.19 6.65
CA SER A 268 -13.99 13.02 5.46
C SER A 268 -14.41 14.33 4.83
N THR A 269 -14.90 14.20 3.61
CA THR A 269 -15.74 15.21 2.95
C THR A 269 -16.95 14.52 2.34
N ASN A 270 -18.04 15.25 2.15
CA ASN A 270 -19.15 14.76 1.34
C ASN A 270 -18.85 15.09 -0.13
N TYR A 271 -19.04 14.12 -1.02
CA TYR A 271 -18.96 14.33 -2.44
C TYR A 271 -20.24 13.78 -3.07
N ARG A 272 -21.15 14.70 -3.44
CA ARG A 272 -22.41 14.36 -4.15
C ARG A 272 -23.26 13.31 -3.42
N GLY A 273 -23.39 13.42 -2.10
CA GLY A 273 -24.21 12.53 -1.27
C GLY A 273 -23.48 11.32 -0.70
N TYR A 274 -22.16 11.22 -0.90
CA TYR A 274 -21.33 10.15 -0.34
C TYR A 274 -20.22 10.71 0.53
N ASP A 275 -20.07 10.20 1.76
CA ASP A 275 -18.92 10.53 2.60
C ASP A 275 -17.71 9.72 2.16
N VAL A 276 -16.65 10.42 1.74
CA VAL A 276 -15.37 9.82 1.39
C VAL A 276 -14.43 9.98 2.56
N TRP A 277 -13.99 8.86 3.12
CA TRP A 277 -13.14 8.82 4.31
C TRP A 277 -11.68 8.57 3.96
N GLN A 278 -10.80 9.27 4.66
CA GLN A 278 -9.35 9.15 4.56
C GLN A 278 -8.73 9.24 5.95
N LEU A 279 -7.48 8.79 6.08
CA LEU A 279 -6.72 9.07 7.29
C LEU A 279 -6.14 10.51 7.20
N PRO A 280 -6.03 11.22 8.34
CA PRO A 280 -5.29 12.49 8.40
C PRO A 280 -3.77 12.28 8.16
N PRO A 281 -2.98 13.37 8.09
CA PRO A 281 -1.53 13.30 8.13
C PRO A 281 -1.01 12.52 9.36
N ASN A 282 0.13 11.85 9.30
CA ASN A 282 1.17 11.86 8.25
C ASN A 282 0.82 11.10 6.96
N SER A 283 -0.39 10.52 6.83
CA SER A 283 -0.86 9.97 5.55
C SER A 283 -1.14 11.08 4.52
N GLN A 284 -1.21 10.71 3.24
CA GLN A 284 -1.51 11.64 2.15
C GLN A 284 -2.98 11.60 1.70
N GLY A 285 -3.84 10.89 2.43
CA GLY A 285 -5.23 10.61 2.04
C GLY A 285 -6.06 11.87 1.82
N ILE A 286 -5.84 12.92 2.62
CA ILE A 286 -6.58 14.18 2.53
C ILE A 286 -6.40 14.92 1.19
N ALA A 287 -5.39 14.58 0.37
CA ALA A 287 -5.29 15.11 -1.00
C ALA A 287 -6.47 14.68 -1.87
N VAL A 288 -7.01 13.48 -1.65
CA VAL A 288 -8.21 12.99 -2.34
C VAL A 288 -9.41 13.86 -1.97
N LEU A 289 -9.57 14.17 -0.68
CA LEU A 289 -10.69 14.99 -0.19
C LEU A 289 -10.63 16.41 -0.78
N GLN A 290 -9.45 17.02 -0.81
CA GLN A 290 -9.24 18.32 -1.46
C GLN A 290 -9.63 18.30 -2.94
N MET A 291 -9.15 17.29 -3.68
CA MET A 291 -9.48 17.15 -5.10
C MET A 291 -10.99 16.99 -5.29
N LEU A 292 -11.66 16.17 -4.48
CA LEU A 292 -13.11 15.97 -4.57
C LEU A 292 -13.90 17.26 -4.32
N ASN A 293 -13.52 18.05 -3.31
CA ASN A 293 -14.20 19.32 -3.02
C ASN A 293 -14.00 20.37 -4.13
N ILE A 294 -12.82 20.38 -4.77
CA ILE A 294 -12.59 21.22 -5.95
C ILE A 294 -13.47 20.74 -7.10
N LEU A 295 -13.51 19.43 -7.34
CA LEU A 295 -14.23 18.82 -8.46
C LEU A 295 -15.76 18.82 -8.29
N GLU A 296 -16.29 18.99 -7.07
CA GLU A 296 -17.72 19.02 -6.80
C GLU A 296 -18.43 20.19 -7.51
N GLY A 297 -17.72 21.30 -7.70
CA GLY A 297 -18.24 22.49 -8.39
C GLY A 297 -18.40 22.35 -9.92
N PHE A 298 -18.04 21.21 -10.52
CA PHE A 298 -18.12 20.97 -11.96
C PHE A 298 -19.06 19.81 -12.29
N ASP A 299 -19.76 19.85 -13.42
CA ASP A 299 -20.56 18.71 -13.88
C ASP A 299 -19.69 17.68 -14.62
N ILE A 300 -18.93 16.91 -13.84
CA ILE A 300 -18.03 15.87 -14.39
C ILE A 300 -18.84 14.72 -15.01
N ALA A 301 -20.07 14.50 -14.54
CA ALA A 301 -20.91 13.40 -15.01
C ALA A 301 -21.39 13.62 -16.46
N SER A 302 -21.52 14.88 -16.89
CA SER A 302 -21.87 15.21 -18.28
C SER A 302 -20.68 15.15 -19.25
N MET A 303 -19.45 14.94 -18.75
CA MET A 303 -18.23 14.90 -19.58
C MET A 303 -17.95 13.47 -20.08
N ASP A 304 -17.45 13.36 -21.30
CA ASP A 304 -16.97 12.08 -21.82
C ASP A 304 -15.72 11.64 -21.05
N ILE A 305 -15.68 10.37 -20.65
CA ILE A 305 -14.51 9.79 -19.99
C ILE A 305 -13.32 9.92 -20.95
N PHE A 306 -12.23 10.53 -20.47
CA PHE A 306 -11.02 10.84 -21.24
C PHE A 306 -11.14 12.00 -22.25
N SER A 307 -12.22 12.80 -22.22
CA SER A 307 -12.24 14.06 -22.98
C SER A 307 -11.14 15.02 -22.50
N PRO A 308 -10.67 15.95 -23.35
CA PRO A 308 -9.70 16.97 -22.94
C PRO A 308 -10.14 17.74 -21.69
N GLU A 309 -11.43 18.09 -21.58
CA GLU A 309 -12.02 18.83 -20.46
C GLU A 309 -12.01 18.00 -19.18
N TYR A 310 -12.41 16.72 -19.28
CA TYR A 310 -12.37 15.77 -18.16
C TYR A 310 -10.94 15.64 -17.61
N ILE A 311 -9.97 15.41 -18.49
CA ILE A 311 -8.57 15.26 -18.09
C ILE A 311 -8.00 16.57 -17.53
N HIS A 312 -8.32 17.71 -18.16
CA HIS A 312 -7.87 19.02 -17.71
C HIS A 312 -8.29 19.29 -16.26
N LEU A 313 -9.58 19.11 -15.93
CA LEU A 313 -10.07 19.35 -14.58
C LEU A 313 -9.41 18.45 -13.53
N LEU A 314 -9.26 17.15 -13.82
CA LEU A 314 -8.57 16.23 -12.91
C LEU A 314 -7.11 16.61 -12.69
N VAL A 315 -6.42 17.06 -13.75
CA VAL A 315 -5.02 17.47 -13.68
C VAL A 315 -4.87 18.76 -12.87
N GLU A 316 -5.69 19.78 -13.11
CA GLU A 316 -5.61 21.05 -12.37
C GLU A 316 -5.98 20.87 -10.89
N ALA A 317 -7.05 20.13 -10.59
CA ALA A 317 -7.42 19.80 -9.21
C ALA A 317 -6.27 19.06 -8.48
N LYS A 318 -5.61 18.13 -9.16
CA LYS A 318 -4.45 17.42 -8.61
C LYS A 318 -3.27 18.36 -8.36
N LYS A 319 -2.94 19.26 -9.29
CA LYS A 319 -1.83 20.21 -9.11
C LYS A 319 -2.03 21.06 -7.84
N LEU A 320 -3.23 21.60 -7.66
CA LEU A 320 -3.60 22.42 -6.49
C LEU A 320 -3.47 21.61 -5.19
N ALA A 321 -4.06 20.42 -5.13
CA ALA A 321 -3.95 19.56 -3.94
C ALA A 321 -2.50 19.09 -3.67
N PHE A 322 -1.68 18.89 -4.72
CA PHE A 322 -0.29 18.47 -4.58
C PHE A 322 0.66 19.59 -4.16
N GLU A 323 0.33 20.85 -4.47
CA GLU A 323 0.97 22.04 -3.90
C GLU A 323 0.77 22.07 -2.38
N ASP A 324 -0.48 21.93 -1.94
CA ASP A 324 -0.84 21.92 -0.52
C ASP A 324 -0.22 20.73 0.22
N ARG A 325 -0.18 19.55 -0.43
CA ARG A 325 0.55 18.39 0.08
C ARG A 325 2.03 18.70 0.32
N ALA A 326 2.70 19.36 -0.61
CA ALA A 326 4.12 19.69 -0.48
C ALA A 326 4.38 20.72 0.63
N LYS A 327 3.41 21.58 0.92
CA LYS A 327 3.52 22.65 1.91
C LYS A 327 3.13 22.21 3.33
N TYR A 328 2.08 21.39 3.48
CA TYR A 328 1.44 21.17 4.78
C TYR A 328 1.56 19.75 5.34
N TYR A 329 1.73 18.71 4.52
CA TYR A 329 1.56 17.34 5.01
C TYR A 329 2.80 16.87 5.77
N ALA A 330 2.65 16.67 7.07
CA ALA A 330 3.71 16.28 7.98
C ALA A 330 3.15 15.50 9.17
N ASP A 331 4.02 15.09 10.09
CA ASP A 331 3.61 14.52 11.38
C ASP A 331 2.92 15.60 12.24
N MET A 332 1.67 15.32 12.63
CA MET A 332 0.83 16.22 13.42
C MET A 332 1.30 16.37 14.88
N ASN A 333 2.12 15.44 15.38
CA ASN A 333 2.75 15.58 16.70
C ASN A 333 3.82 16.68 16.73
N PHE A 334 4.35 17.06 15.56
CA PHE A 334 5.40 18.07 15.42
C PHE A 334 4.93 19.32 14.65
N ASN A 335 3.75 19.29 14.03
CA ASN A 335 3.24 20.36 13.18
C ASN A 335 1.75 20.57 13.38
N THR A 336 1.31 21.83 13.42
CA THR A 336 -0.12 22.17 13.38
C THR A 336 -0.59 22.24 11.94
N ILE A 337 -1.29 21.20 11.48
CA ILE A 337 -1.79 21.12 10.11
C ILE A 337 -3.27 21.53 10.09
N PRO A 338 -3.68 22.52 9.28
CA PRO A 338 -5.05 23.01 9.25
C PRO A 338 -5.95 22.07 8.40
N VAL A 339 -6.09 20.81 8.83
CA VAL A 339 -6.78 19.75 8.07
C VAL A 339 -8.22 20.15 7.73
N GLU A 340 -8.99 20.63 8.72
CA GLU A 340 -10.39 21.03 8.53
C GLU A 340 -10.54 22.12 7.48
N TRP A 341 -9.65 23.12 7.47
CA TRP A 341 -9.65 24.18 6.47
C TRP A 341 -9.23 23.67 5.09
N LEU A 342 -8.18 22.83 5.02
CA LEU A 342 -7.72 22.28 3.74
C LEU A 342 -8.81 21.47 3.04
N ILE A 343 -9.62 20.73 3.80
CA ILE A 343 -10.72 19.93 3.25
C ILE A 343 -12.08 20.64 3.33
N SER A 344 -12.12 21.96 3.49
CA SER A 344 -13.37 22.72 3.57
C SER A 344 -13.92 23.10 2.18
N GLU A 345 -15.24 23.27 2.08
CA GLU A 345 -15.89 23.76 0.86
C GLU A 345 -15.43 25.20 0.53
N GLU A 346 -15.24 26.04 1.55
CA GLU A 346 -14.81 27.43 1.41
C GLU A 346 -13.42 27.51 0.81
N TYR A 347 -12.48 26.66 1.26
CA TYR A 347 -11.16 26.63 0.68
C TYR A 347 -11.19 26.09 -0.75
N ALA A 348 -11.93 25.01 -0.99
CA ALA A 348 -12.09 24.48 -2.34
C ALA A 348 -12.70 25.51 -3.32
N ALA A 349 -13.63 26.36 -2.88
CA ALA A 349 -14.19 27.44 -3.67
C ALA A 349 -13.16 28.52 -4.04
N GLN A 350 -12.15 28.76 -3.20
CA GLN A 350 -11.03 29.64 -3.54
C GLN A 350 -10.13 28.99 -4.58
N ARG A 351 -9.82 27.69 -4.40
CA ARG A 351 -8.94 26.93 -5.29
C ARG A 351 -9.54 26.74 -6.69
N ARG A 352 -10.87 26.57 -6.80
CA ARG A 352 -11.61 26.50 -8.09
C ARG A 352 -11.49 27.73 -8.99
N LYS A 353 -11.04 28.89 -8.48
CA LYS A 353 -10.89 30.13 -9.25
C LYS A 353 -9.55 30.22 -9.99
N LEU A 354 -8.61 29.34 -9.66
CA LEU A 354 -7.30 29.19 -10.29
C LEU A 354 -7.42 28.21 -11.46
#